data_AF-A0A1R3FEE5-F1
#
_entry.id   AF-A0A1R3FEE5-F1
#
_cell.length_a   1.000
_cell.length_b   1.000
_cell.length_c   1.000
_cell.angle_alpha   90.00
_cell.angle_beta   90.00
_cell.angle_gamma   90.00
#
_symmetry.space_group_name_H-M   'P 1'
#
loop_
_entity.id
_entity.type
_entity.pdbx_description
1 polymer ?
#
loop_
_entity_poly.entity_id
_entity_poly.type
_entity_poly.pdbx_seq_one_letter_code
_entity_poly.pdbx_strand_id
1 'polypeptide(L)'
;MVQNYKVIDSTNGRTRGYLKEVCFRNDELKQKVGLWKWAVLTIIEMIVGAELLESLVTTGSVLPYRNLKKGDSEEYGNELHLALHIPAGIVTNLLRKQIIELLYYKYCLQYLILDPVGECDVNSESKTIDCSRTRFRARKNVFYQFIALRRVYELCWLIFNIAIDLLVYLATTDIKFVLLSALTVEAIRRLLRV
;
A
#
# COMPACT_ATOMS: atom_id res chain seq x y z
N MET A 1 6.04 33.46 -36.55
CA MET A 1 5.89 31.99 -36.46
C MET A 1 6.26 31.58 -35.05
N VAL A 2 5.35 30.92 -34.31
CA VAL A 2 5.65 30.39 -32.97
C VAL A 2 6.42 29.08 -33.15
N GLN A 3 7.66 29.03 -32.65
CA GLN A 3 8.47 27.82 -32.67
C GLN A 3 8.10 26.95 -31.47
N ASN A 4 7.63 25.73 -31.75
CA ASN A 4 7.32 24.74 -30.74
C ASN A 4 8.60 23.95 -30.41
N TYR A 5 9.11 24.13 -29.19
CA TYR A 5 10.26 23.39 -28.69
C TYR A 5 9.82 22.08 -28.03
N LYS A 6 10.53 20.99 -28.31
CA LYS A 6 10.33 19.69 -27.64
C LYS A 6 11.02 19.73 -26.28
N VAL A 7 10.24 19.66 -25.20
CA VAL A 7 10.76 19.50 -23.85
C VAL A 7 11.16 18.03 -23.65
N ILE A 8 12.41 17.80 -23.22
CA ILE A 8 12.94 16.46 -22.92
C ILE A 8 13.41 16.50 -21.47
N ASP A 9 12.88 15.60 -20.65
CA ASP A 9 13.37 15.33 -19.30
C ASP A 9 14.10 13.98 -19.29
N SER A 10 15.36 13.98 -18.86
CA SER A 10 16.22 12.79 -18.79
C SER A 10 16.40 12.29 -17.36
N THR A 11 15.65 12.83 -16.40
CA THR A 11 15.66 12.38 -15.02
C THR A 11 15.21 10.93 -14.96
N ASN A 12 16.09 10.04 -14.48
CA ASN A 12 15.78 8.62 -14.29
C ASN A 12 14.75 8.47 -13.16
N GLY A 13 13.47 8.51 -13.47
CA GLY A 13 12.43 8.07 -12.55
C GLY A 13 12.69 6.61 -12.15
N ARG A 14 12.37 6.21 -10.91
CA ARG A 14 12.33 4.79 -10.55
C ARG A 14 11.28 4.09 -11.44
N THR A 15 11.74 3.47 -12.52
CA THR A 15 10.96 2.74 -13.54
C THR A 15 10.86 1.25 -13.22
N ARG A 16 11.08 0.84 -11.96
CA ARG A 16 10.72 -0.51 -11.55
C ARG A 16 9.20 -0.66 -11.67
N GLY A 17 8.75 -1.73 -12.32
CA GLY A 17 7.33 -1.99 -12.47
C GLY A 17 6.67 -2.18 -11.11
N TYR A 18 5.85 -1.21 -10.68
CA TYR A 18 5.18 -1.23 -9.38
C TYR A 18 4.33 -2.47 -9.16
N LEU A 19 3.74 -3.05 -10.22
CA LEU A 19 3.03 -4.33 -10.12
C LEU A 19 3.94 -5.45 -9.63
N LYS A 20 5.20 -5.48 -10.08
CA LYS A 20 6.19 -6.43 -9.60
C LYS A 20 6.52 -6.18 -8.13
N GLU A 21 6.68 -4.92 -7.73
CA GLU A 21 7.00 -4.57 -6.34
C GLU A 21 5.86 -4.91 -5.37
N VAL A 22 4.61 -4.80 -5.83
CA VAL A 22 3.42 -5.15 -5.06
C VAL A 22 3.29 -6.67 -4.91
N CYS A 23 3.42 -7.42 -6.00
CA CYS A 23 3.19 -8.86 -6.01
C CYS A 23 4.39 -9.67 -5.51
N PHE A 24 5.62 -9.21 -5.74
CA PHE A 24 6.85 -9.96 -5.43
C PHE A 24 7.68 -9.32 -4.33
N ARG A 25 8.32 -10.19 -3.53
CA ARG A 25 9.19 -9.80 -2.41
C ARG A 25 10.61 -9.50 -2.88
N ASN A 26 11.20 -8.46 -2.30
CA ASN A 26 12.64 -8.23 -2.39
C ASN A 26 13.43 -9.34 -1.68
N ASP A 27 14.71 -9.51 -2.04
CA ASP A 27 15.53 -10.63 -1.58
C ASP A 27 15.68 -10.70 -0.05
N GLU A 28 15.75 -9.55 0.62
CA GLU A 28 15.76 -9.46 2.08
C GLU A 28 14.45 -9.96 2.72
N LEU A 29 13.31 -9.67 2.10
CA LEU A 29 11.98 -10.05 2.61
C LEU A 29 11.66 -11.53 2.35
N LYS A 30 12.30 -12.16 1.36
CA LYS A 30 12.16 -13.60 1.12
C LYS A 30 12.61 -14.44 2.32
N GLN A 31 13.59 -13.95 3.09
CA GLN A 31 14.10 -14.62 4.28
C GLN A 31 13.21 -14.39 5.52
N LYS A 32 12.51 -13.25 5.59
CA LYS A 32 11.73 -12.84 6.77
C LYS A 32 10.26 -13.27 6.73
N VAL A 33 9.65 -13.35 5.56
CA VAL A 33 8.20 -13.59 5.40
C VAL A 33 7.98 -14.79 4.50
N GLY A 34 7.05 -15.70 4.84
CA GLY A 34 6.68 -16.83 3.97
C GLY A 34 5.83 -16.42 2.76
N LEU A 35 5.76 -17.27 1.73
CA LEU A 35 5.01 -17.00 0.49
C LEU A 35 3.51 -16.79 0.78
N TRP A 36 2.93 -17.66 1.60
CA TRP A 36 1.52 -17.60 1.95
C TRP A 36 1.17 -16.31 2.70
N LYS A 37 1.98 -15.94 3.69
CA LYS A 37 1.82 -14.69 4.44
C LYS A 37 1.89 -13.48 3.50
N TRP A 38 2.80 -13.50 2.53
CA TRP A 38 2.89 -12.42 1.53
C TRP A 38 1.66 -12.34 0.62
N ALA A 39 1.12 -13.48 0.17
CA ALA A 39 -0.10 -13.50 -0.62
C ALA A 39 -1.28 -12.91 0.16
N VAL A 40 -1.45 -13.29 1.43
CA VAL A 40 -2.47 -12.73 2.33
C VAL A 40 -2.29 -11.22 2.51
N LEU A 41 -1.07 -10.75 2.78
CA LEU A 41 -0.78 -9.32 2.90
C LEU A 41 -1.09 -8.57 1.59
N THR A 42 -0.83 -9.18 0.43
CA THR A 42 -1.14 -8.59 -0.88
C THR A 42 -2.65 -8.47 -1.10
N ILE A 43 -3.44 -9.48 -0.71
CA ILE A 43 -4.91 -9.39 -0.79
C ILE A 43 -5.43 -8.27 0.11
N ILE A 44 -4.94 -8.20 1.36
CA ILE A 44 -5.33 -7.15 2.31
C ILE A 44 -4.96 -5.78 1.76
N GLU A 45 -3.77 -5.64 1.18
CA GLU A 45 -3.35 -4.41 0.50
C GLU A 45 -4.28 -4.02 -0.65
N MET A 46 -4.80 -4.96 -1.44
CA MET A 46 -5.76 -4.63 -2.51
C MET A 46 -7.10 -4.11 -1.96
N ILE A 47 -7.47 -4.53 -0.75
CA ILE A 47 -8.71 -4.12 -0.08
C ILE A 47 -8.54 -2.74 0.55
N VAL A 48 -7.55 -2.57 1.44
CA VAL A 48 -7.40 -1.36 2.27
C VAL A 48 -6.32 -0.40 1.79
N GLY A 49 -5.51 -0.78 0.81
CA GLY A 49 -4.31 -0.03 0.41
C GLY A 49 -4.61 1.39 -0.08
N ALA A 50 -5.75 1.61 -0.73
CA ALA A 50 -6.14 2.95 -1.17
C ALA A 50 -6.37 3.90 0.03
N GLU A 51 -7.09 3.44 1.05
CA GLU A 51 -7.35 4.20 2.28
C GLU A 51 -6.08 4.44 3.09
N LEU A 52 -5.19 3.43 3.14
CA LEU A 52 -3.89 3.56 3.80
C LEU A 52 -3.02 4.61 3.12
N LEU A 53 -2.97 4.63 1.79
CA LEU A 53 -2.24 5.65 1.05
C LEU A 53 -2.77 7.06 1.36
N GLU A 54 -4.10 7.24 1.38
CA GLU A 54 -4.72 8.53 1.71
C GLU A 54 -4.40 8.98 3.14
N SER A 55 -4.50 8.06 4.11
CA SER A 55 -4.12 8.32 5.50
C SER A 55 -2.64 8.69 5.63
N LEU A 56 -1.75 8.00 4.90
CA LEU A 56 -0.31 8.26 4.89
C LEU A 56 0.03 9.61 4.24
N VAL A 57 -0.64 10.03 3.17
CA VAL A 57 -0.47 11.38 2.60
C VAL A 57 -0.92 12.42 3.60
N THR A 58 -2.07 12.22 4.23
CA THR A 58 -2.65 13.17 5.17
C THR A 58 -1.74 13.36 6.39
N THR A 59 -1.35 12.25 7.03
CA THR A 59 -0.43 12.27 8.19
C THR A 59 0.98 12.72 7.81
N GLY A 60 1.42 12.37 6.61
CA GLY A 60 2.73 12.72 6.08
C GLY A 60 2.88 14.17 5.64
N SER A 61 1.78 14.85 5.34
CA SER A 61 1.78 16.28 4.99
C SER A 61 1.91 17.19 6.22
N VAL A 62 1.59 16.66 7.42
CA VAL A 62 1.75 17.39 8.68
C VAL A 62 3.24 17.41 9.05
N LEU A 63 3.74 18.60 9.39
CA LEU A 63 5.11 18.78 9.84
C LEU A 63 5.35 18.06 11.17
N PRO A 64 6.51 17.42 11.35
CA PRO A 64 6.84 16.78 12.61
C PRO A 64 6.94 17.79 13.76
N TYR A 65 6.54 17.37 14.97
CA TYR A 65 6.43 18.26 16.11
C TYR A 65 7.81 18.71 16.65
N ARG A 66 8.08 20.01 16.56
CA ARG A 66 9.01 20.92 17.30
C ARG A 66 10.45 20.52 17.71
N ASN A 67 10.89 19.27 17.66
CA ASN A 67 12.21 18.85 18.15
C ASN A 67 13.17 18.28 17.08
N LEU A 68 12.78 18.28 15.81
CA LEU A 68 13.62 17.80 14.70
C LEU A 68 14.37 18.95 14.02
N LYS A 69 15.60 18.66 13.55
CA LYS A 69 16.41 19.62 12.78
C LYS A 69 15.60 20.09 11.57
N LYS A 70 15.66 21.39 11.23
CA LYS A 70 14.90 22.01 10.12
C LYS A 70 14.90 21.21 8.80
N GLY A 71 15.99 20.49 8.49
CA GLY A 71 16.09 19.66 7.29
C GLY A 71 15.22 18.39 7.29
N ASP A 72 14.97 17.77 8.46
CA ASP A 72 14.12 16.57 8.55
C ASP A 72 12.63 16.91 8.32
N SER A 73 12.20 18.14 8.62
CA SER A 73 10.81 18.57 8.49
C SER A 73 10.34 18.69 7.04
N GLU A 74 11.25 18.95 6.10
CA GLU A 74 10.94 19.05 4.66
C GLU A 74 10.85 17.68 4.01
N GLU A 75 11.67 16.72 4.44
CA GLU A 75 11.75 15.38 3.87
C GLU A 75 10.77 14.38 4.50
N TYR A 76 10.38 14.59 5.76
CA TYR A 76 9.54 13.67 6.52
C TYR A 76 8.25 14.31 7.04
N GLY A 77 7.25 13.46 7.21
CA GLY A 77 6.00 13.80 7.88
C GLY A 77 6.04 13.59 9.39
N ASN A 78 4.87 13.69 10.04
CA ASN A 78 4.74 13.52 11.47
C ASN A 78 5.12 12.11 11.94
N GLU A 79 5.68 12.01 13.14
CA GLU A 79 6.08 10.75 13.76
C GLU A 79 4.90 10.13 14.51
N LEU A 80 4.45 8.96 14.06
CA LEU A 80 3.31 8.27 14.62
C LEU A 80 3.61 6.78 14.83
N HIS A 81 2.89 6.15 15.75
CA HIS A 81 2.91 4.69 15.85
C HIS A 81 2.18 4.08 14.64
N LEU A 82 2.56 2.86 14.20
CA LEU A 82 1.93 2.18 13.06
C LEU A 82 0.40 2.14 13.15
N ALA A 83 -0.13 1.91 14.35
CA ALA A 83 -1.57 1.84 14.59
C ALA A 83 -2.31 3.16 14.34
N LEU A 84 -1.64 4.31 14.44
CA LEU A 84 -2.20 5.64 14.21
C LEU A 84 -2.23 6.04 12.73
N HIS A 85 -1.50 5.33 11.88
CA HIS A 85 -1.61 5.46 10.41
C HIS A 85 -2.80 4.69 9.82
N ILE A 86 -3.53 3.94 10.65
CA ILE A 86 -4.67 3.13 10.21
C ILE A 86 -5.94 3.97 10.36
N PRO A 87 -6.65 4.30 9.27
CA PRO A 87 -7.90 5.03 9.36
C PRO A 87 -8.96 4.21 10.11
N ALA A 88 -9.84 4.89 10.83
CA ALA A 88 -10.92 4.24 11.57
C ALA A 88 -12.05 3.85 10.61
N GLY A 89 -12.19 2.55 10.35
CA GLY A 89 -13.24 1.96 9.51
C GLY A 89 -13.60 0.56 9.99
N ILE A 90 -14.72 0.00 9.52
CA ILE A 90 -15.19 -1.32 9.95
C ILE A 90 -14.19 -2.40 9.50
N VAL A 91 -13.80 -2.36 8.22
CA VAL A 91 -12.85 -3.30 7.60
C VAL A 91 -11.45 -3.14 8.19
N THR A 92 -10.99 -1.89 8.36
CA THR A 92 -9.65 -1.61 8.88
C THR A 92 -9.52 -1.95 10.36
N ASN A 93 -10.59 -1.82 11.15
CA ASN A 93 -10.60 -2.28 12.53
C ASN A 93 -10.58 -3.80 12.63
N LEU A 94 -11.34 -4.51 11.78
CA LEU A 94 -11.35 -5.97 11.74
C LEU A 94 -9.98 -6.54 11.37
N LEU A 95 -9.30 -5.92 10.39
CA LEU A 95 -8.01 -6.36 9.87
C LEU A 95 -6.80 -5.66 10.51
N ARG A 96 -6.99 -4.96 11.62
CA ARG A 96 -5.98 -4.05 12.21
C ARG A 96 -4.62 -4.72 12.42
N LYS A 97 -4.59 -5.95 12.94
CA LYS A 97 -3.34 -6.68 13.19
C LYS A 97 -2.58 -6.95 11.90
N GLN A 98 -3.28 -7.38 10.86
CA GLN A 98 -2.70 -7.67 9.56
C GLN A 98 -2.30 -6.38 8.82
N ILE A 99 -3.02 -5.28 9.04
CA ILE A 99 -2.64 -3.97 8.51
C ILE A 99 -1.35 -3.46 9.15
N ILE A 100 -1.13 -3.70 10.46
CA ILE A 100 0.15 -3.37 11.10
C ILE A 100 1.30 -4.14 10.44
N GLU A 101 1.12 -5.44 10.20
CA GLU A 101 2.10 -6.25 9.47
C GLU A 101 2.30 -5.75 8.03
N LEU A 102 1.23 -5.35 7.34
CA LEU A 102 1.28 -4.79 5.99
C LEU A 102 2.10 -3.49 5.99
N LEU A 103 1.84 -2.59 6.93
CA LEU A 103 2.59 -1.34 7.06
C LEU A 103 4.08 -1.60 7.33
N TYR A 104 4.41 -2.59 8.17
CA TYR A 104 5.79 -2.94 8.45
C TYR A 104 6.49 -3.61 7.27
N TYR A 105 5.95 -4.73 6.75
CA TYR A 105 6.64 -5.50 5.71
C TYR A 105 6.61 -4.84 4.34
N LYS A 106 5.49 -4.20 3.95
CA LYS A 106 5.39 -3.56 2.65
C LYS A 106 5.74 -2.08 2.69
N TYR A 107 5.06 -1.30 3.51
CA TYR A 107 5.24 0.16 3.47
C TYR A 107 6.58 0.61 4.07
N CYS A 108 7.08 -0.07 5.11
CA CYS A 108 8.39 0.24 5.68
C CYS A 108 9.53 -0.47 4.92
N LEU A 109 9.50 -1.79 4.77
CA LEU A 109 10.64 -2.54 4.22
C LEU A 109 10.67 -2.66 2.69
N GLN A 110 9.54 -2.86 2.01
CA GLN A 110 9.51 -3.08 0.55
C GLN A 110 9.50 -1.74 -0.22
N TYR A 111 8.58 -0.84 0.12
CA TYR A 111 8.35 0.42 -0.59
C TYR A 111 9.16 1.59 -0.02
N LEU A 112 9.66 1.45 1.21
CA LEU A 112 10.40 2.51 1.91
C LEU A 112 9.57 3.80 2.08
N ILE A 113 8.25 3.69 2.12
CA ILE A 113 7.32 4.82 2.35
C ILE A 113 7.40 5.27 3.80
N LEU A 114 7.45 4.30 4.72
CA LEU A 114 7.65 4.54 6.13
C LEU A 114 9.13 4.33 6.50
N ASP A 115 9.58 5.13 7.45
CA ASP A 115 10.92 5.05 8.02
C ASP A 115 10.79 4.97 9.55
N PRO A 116 11.43 3.99 10.22
CA PRO A 116 11.38 3.89 11.67
C PRO A 116 12.33 4.92 12.30
N VAL A 117 11.89 5.58 13.37
CA VAL A 117 12.68 6.58 14.13
C VAL A 117 13.53 5.92 15.24
N GLY A 118 13.56 4.59 15.27
CA GLY A 118 14.35 3.79 16.21
C GLY A 118 14.31 2.31 15.85
N GLU A 119 15.01 1.50 16.61
CA GLU A 119 15.00 0.05 16.40
C GLU A 119 13.68 -0.56 16.90
N CYS A 120 13.19 -1.58 16.19
CA CYS A 120 12.06 -2.39 16.63
C CYS A 120 12.60 -3.56 17.45
N ASP A 121 11.89 -3.97 18.50
CA ASP A 121 12.32 -5.08 19.35
C ASP A 121 11.98 -6.40 18.64
N VAL A 122 13.01 -7.16 18.27
CA VAL A 122 12.88 -8.42 17.54
C VAL A 122 13.14 -9.57 18.51
N ASN A 123 12.06 -10.22 18.94
CA ASN A 123 12.17 -11.41 19.76
C ASN A 123 12.18 -12.66 18.85
N SER A 124 13.36 -13.29 18.78
CA SER A 124 13.60 -14.48 17.96
C SER A 124 12.91 -15.73 18.50
N GLU A 125 12.65 -15.81 19.81
CA GLU A 125 12.00 -16.96 20.45
C GLU A 125 10.48 -16.97 20.18
N SER A 126 9.83 -15.82 20.34
CA SER A 126 8.40 -15.67 20.08
C SER A 126 8.06 -15.42 18.60
N LYS A 127 9.08 -15.20 17.75
CA LYS A 127 8.93 -14.80 16.33
C LYS A 127 8.05 -13.55 16.18
N THR A 128 8.16 -12.61 17.12
CA THR A 128 7.39 -11.36 17.12
C THR A 128 8.31 -10.17 16.99
N ILE A 129 7.87 -9.19 16.19
CA ILE A 129 8.52 -7.87 16.10
C ILE A 129 7.59 -6.90 16.83
N ASP A 130 8.05 -6.39 17.97
CA ASP A 130 7.31 -5.39 18.73
C ASP A 130 7.74 -3.98 18.29
N CYS A 131 6.82 -3.31 17.59
CA CYS A 131 6.98 -1.94 17.12
C CYS A 131 6.28 -0.94 18.05
N SER A 132 5.76 -1.35 19.21
CA SER A 132 4.93 -0.49 20.09
C SER A 132 5.69 0.71 20.65
N ARG A 133 7.01 0.58 20.83
CA ARG A 133 7.89 1.66 21.31
C ARG A 133 8.49 2.48 20.18
N THR A 134 8.38 2.00 18.93
CA THR A 134 9.00 2.63 17.76
C THR A 134 7.97 3.50 17.05
N ARG A 135 8.37 4.72 16.73
CA ARG A 135 7.59 5.62 15.87
C ARG A 135 8.04 5.48 14.43
N PHE A 136 7.14 5.78 13.52
CA PHE A 136 7.34 5.74 12.09
C PHE A 136 6.99 7.10 11.51
N ARG A 137 7.74 7.50 10.49
CA ARG A 137 7.53 8.76 9.76
C ARG A 137 7.42 8.45 8.28
N ALA A 138 6.53 9.16 7.60
CA ALA A 138 6.36 9.02 6.16
C ALA A 138 7.40 9.84 5.40
N ARG A 139 8.05 9.24 4.40
CA ARG A 139 9.03 9.88 3.52
C ARG A 139 8.32 10.64 2.38
N LYS A 140 8.40 11.97 2.37
CA LYS A 140 7.73 12.82 1.37
C LYS A 140 8.32 12.65 -0.03
N ASN A 141 9.62 12.35 -0.12
CA ASN A 141 10.33 12.16 -1.39
C ASN A 141 9.81 10.96 -2.23
N VAL A 142 9.06 10.04 -1.63
CA VAL A 142 8.47 8.88 -2.32
C VAL A 142 6.96 8.99 -2.52
N PHE A 143 6.33 10.12 -2.18
CA PHE A 143 4.88 10.28 -2.34
C PHE A 143 4.42 10.22 -3.80
N TYR A 144 5.31 10.54 -4.76
CA TYR A 144 5.01 10.35 -6.17
C TYR A 144 4.67 8.89 -6.52
N GLN A 145 5.13 7.91 -5.71
CA GLN A 145 4.85 6.49 -5.89
C GLN A 145 3.41 6.12 -5.51
N PHE A 146 2.72 6.93 -4.71
CA PHE A 146 1.39 6.60 -4.20
C PHE A 146 0.36 6.52 -5.33
N ILE A 147 0.49 7.39 -6.33
CA ILE A 147 -0.35 7.35 -7.54
C ILE A 147 -0.08 6.04 -8.30
N ALA A 148 1.17 5.61 -8.39
CA ALA A 148 1.53 4.36 -9.07
C ALA A 148 0.97 3.14 -8.33
N LEU A 149 1.12 3.09 -7.00
CA LEU A 149 0.55 2.03 -6.16
C LEU A 149 -0.98 1.98 -6.26
N ARG A 150 -1.66 3.14 -6.18
CA ARG A 150 -3.10 3.23 -6.37
C ARG A 150 -3.54 2.67 -7.72
N ARG A 151 -2.84 3.00 -8.80
CA ARG A 151 -3.11 2.45 -10.14
C ARG A 151 -2.92 0.94 -10.20
N VAL A 152 -1.92 0.39 -9.51
CA VAL A 152 -1.74 -1.06 -9.40
C VAL A 152 -2.94 -1.69 -8.70
N TYR A 153 -3.41 -1.11 -7.59
CA TYR A 153 -4.57 -1.65 -6.88
C TYR A 153 -5.84 -1.63 -7.75
N GLU A 154 -6.05 -0.55 -8.51
CA GLU A 154 -7.16 -0.44 -9.45
C GLU A 154 -7.06 -1.45 -10.60
N LEU A 155 -5.85 -1.66 -11.13
CA LEU A 155 -5.59 -2.67 -12.16
C LEU A 155 -5.80 -4.09 -11.65
N CYS A 156 -5.34 -4.41 -10.43
CA CYS A 156 -5.56 -5.72 -9.81
C CYS A 156 -7.06 -6.00 -9.62
N TRP A 157 -7.84 -5.00 -9.19
CA TRP A 157 -9.29 -5.12 -9.11
C TRP A 157 -9.96 -5.35 -10.46
N LEU A 158 -9.49 -4.67 -11.52
CA LEU A 158 -9.98 -4.88 -12.88
C LEU A 158 -9.70 -6.32 -13.35
N ILE A 159 -8.46 -6.80 -13.18
CA ILE A 159 -8.07 -8.16 -13.53
C ILE A 159 -8.91 -9.18 -12.75
N PHE A 160 -9.13 -8.94 -11.46
CA PHE A 160 -9.95 -9.79 -10.62
C PHE A 160 -11.41 -9.85 -11.10
N ASN A 161 -11.98 -8.70 -11.49
CA ASN A 161 -13.35 -8.65 -12.02
C ASN A 161 -13.47 -9.45 -13.33
N ILE A 162 -12.54 -9.22 -14.27
CA ILE A 162 -12.48 -9.96 -15.54
C ILE A 162 -12.33 -11.47 -15.29
N ALA A 163 -11.50 -11.87 -14.31
CA ALA A 163 -11.31 -13.26 -13.97
C ALA A 163 -12.60 -13.92 -13.42
N ILE A 164 -13.36 -13.22 -12.57
CA ILE A 164 -14.66 -13.70 -12.08
C ILE A 164 -15.64 -13.83 -13.24
N ASP A 165 -15.75 -12.81 -14.10
CA ASP A 165 -16.65 -12.82 -15.23
C ASP A 165 -16.35 -13.98 -16.19
N LEU A 166 -15.08 -14.27 -16.43
CA LEU A 166 -14.66 -15.43 -17.22
C LEU A 166 -15.05 -16.74 -16.56
N LEU A 167 -14.84 -16.89 -15.24
CA LEU A 167 -15.22 -18.09 -14.50
C LEU A 167 -16.74 -18.32 -14.53
N VAL A 168 -17.53 -17.26 -14.34
CA VAL A 168 -18.98 -17.31 -14.40
C VAL A 168 -19.45 -17.67 -15.80
N TYR A 169 -18.86 -17.07 -16.83
CA TYR A 169 -19.18 -17.39 -18.22
C TYR A 169 -18.87 -18.86 -18.56
N LEU A 170 -17.72 -19.38 -18.11
CA LEU A 170 -17.37 -20.78 -18.32
C LEU A 170 -18.30 -21.76 -17.59
N ALA A 171 -18.86 -21.35 -16.45
CA ALA A 171 -19.75 -22.18 -15.65
C ALA A 171 -21.21 -22.15 -16.14
N THR A 172 -21.72 -20.99 -16.60
CA THR A 172 -23.13 -20.80 -16.93
C THR A 172 -23.40 -20.68 -18.43
N THR A 173 -22.41 -20.26 -19.22
CA THR A 173 -22.51 -19.89 -20.64
C THR A 173 -23.53 -18.78 -20.97
N ASP A 174 -24.11 -18.14 -19.94
CA ASP A 174 -25.14 -17.10 -20.08
C ASP A 174 -24.61 -15.74 -19.61
N ILE A 175 -24.65 -14.77 -20.53
CA ILE A 175 -24.18 -13.40 -20.32
C ILE A 175 -24.94 -12.66 -19.22
N LYS A 176 -26.18 -13.05 -18.90
CA LYS A 176 -26.96 -12.44 -17.82
C LYS A 176 -26.29 -12.66 -16.46
N PHE A 177 -25.77 -13.87 -16.21
CA PHE A 177 -25.07 -14.18 -14.97
C PHE A 177 -23.71 -13.47 -14.89
N VAL A 178 -23.04 -13.28 -16.03
CA VAL A 178 -21.80 -12.49 -16.12
C VAL A 178 -22.05 -11.01 -15.76
N LEU A 179 -23.12 -10.42 -16.29
CA LEU A 179 -23.48 -9.04 -15.94
C LEU A 179 -23.86 -8.91 -14.46
N LEU A 180 -24.56 -9.90 -13.90
CA LEU A 180 -24.91 -9.92 -12.48
C LEU A 180 -23.66 -10.07 -11.60
N SER A 181 -22.68 -10.90 -11.97
CA SER A 181 -21.43 -11.02 -11.23
C SER A 181 -20.62 -9.73 -11.26
N ALA A 182 -20.44 -9.12 -12.44
CA ALA A 182 -19.72 -7.87 -12.58
C ALA A 182 -20.33 -6.75 -11.71
N LEU A 183 -21.66 -6.63 -11.72
CA LEU A 183 -22.38 -5.66 -10.90
C LEU A 183 -22.20 -5.94 -9.41
N THR A 184 -22.26 -7.21 -9.00
CA THR A 184 -22.10 -7.62 -7.61
C THR A 184 -20.69 -7.36 -7.10
N VAL A 185 -19.66 -7.71 -7.86
CA VAL A 185 -18.25 -7.48 -7.50
C VAL A 185 -17.95 -5.99 -7.35
N GLU A 186 -18.40 -5.16 -8.29
CA GLU A 186 -18.20 -3.72 -8.21
C GLU A 186 -19.01 -3.07 -7.06
N ALA A 187 -20.22 -3.57 -6.77
CA ALA A 187 -21.00 -3.14 -5.62
C ALA A 187 -20.27 -3.44 -4.29
N ILE A 188 -19.73 -4.66 -4.14
CA ILE A 188 -18.92 -5.02 -2.96
C ILE A 188 -17.67 -4.14 -2.88
N ARG A 189 -16.96 -3.95 -3.98
CA ARG A 189 -15.76 -3.09 -4.04
C ARG A 189 -16.05 -1.67 -3.59
N ARG A 190 -17.20 -1.11 -4.01
CA ARG A 190 -17.64 0.22 -3.58
C ARG A 190 -17.99 0.25 -2.10
N LEU A 191 -18.72 -0.76 -1.62
CA LEU A 191 -19.11 -0.85 -0.22
C LEU A 191 -17.91 -1.00 0.73
N LEU A 192 -16.82 -1.63 0.27
CA LEU A 192 -15.58 -1.74 1.04
C LEU A 192 -14.78 -0.43 1.12
N ARG A 193 -15.09 0.58 0.30
CA ARG A 193 -14.40 1.88 0.25
C ARG A 193 -15.20 3.03 0.87
N VAL A 194 -16.46 2.77 1.24
CA VAL A 194 -17.41 3.74 1.84
C VAL A 194 -17.43 3.51 3.34
#